data_AF-A0A822DCN4-F1
#
_entry.id   AF-A0A822DCN4-F1
#
_cell.length_a   1.000
_cell.length_b   1.000
_cell.length_c   1.000
_cell.angle_alpha   90.00
_cell.angle_beta   90.00
_cell.angle_gamma   90.00
#
_symmetry.space_group_name_H-M   'P 1'
#
loop_
_entity.id
_entity.type
_entity.pdbx_description
1 polymer ?
#
loop_
_entity_poly.entity_id
_entity_poly.type
_entity_poly.pdbx_seq_one_letter_code
_entity_poly.pdbx_strand_id
1 'polypeptide(L)'
;NQFFVSISNDATIKNLIGDSLYRRIIRAATNKEKFRVYVVIPLLPGFSNVNAVQAVLYFIMRSINKGETSLFQRLIRDGVSNPEEYISFYGMRNWDILMGQLVSI
;
A
#
# COMPACT_ATOMS: atom_id res chain seq x y z
N ASN A 1 -4.86 -9.10 3.48
CA ASN A 1 -4.57 -8.33 4.70
C ASN A 1 -5.55 -7.15 4.72
N GLN A 2 -6.11 -6.77 5.87
CA GLN A 2 -7.08 -5.66 5.93
C GLN A 2 -6.40 -4.28 5.98
N PHE A 3 -5.15 -4.21 6.45
CA PHE A 3 -4.40 -2.95 6.54
C PHE A 3 -3.01 -3.11 5.94
N PHE A 4 -2.47 -2.02 5.41
CA PHE A 4 -1.07 -1.91 5.05
C PHE A 4 -0.46 -0.71 5.78
N VAL A 5 0.02 -0.94 7.01
CA VAL A 5 0.63 0.10 7.85
C VAL A 5 2.03 -0.33 8.25
N SER A 6 3.02 0.25 7.57
CA SER A 6 4.45 -0.01 7.79
C SER A 6 5.25 1.18 7.27
N ILE A 7 5.81 1.97 8.18
CA ILE A 7 6.56 3.19 7.88
C ILE A 7 7.98 3.02 8.41
N SER A 8 8.96 3.30 7.57
CA SER A 8 10.37 3.19 7.96
C SER A 8 10.75 4.31 8.92
N ASN A 9 11.57 3.99 9.93
CA ASN A 9 12.11 4.93 10.91
C ASN A 9 11.04 5.76 11.67
N ASP A 10 9.84 5.20 11.86
CA ASP A 10 8.80 5.85 12.65
C ASP A 10 8.97 5.55 14.16
N ALA A 11 8.70 6.55 15.00
CA ALA A 11 8.82 6.41 16.45
C ALA A 11 7.76 5.44 17.03
N THR A 12 6.62 5.29 16.37
CA THR A 12 5.46 4.54 16.84
C THR A 12 5.32 3.20 16.11
N ILE A 13 5.53 3.19 14.79
CA ILE A 13 5.38 1.98 13.96
C ILE A 13 6.71 1.20 13.94
N LYS A 14 6.69 -0.03 14.50
CA LYS A 14 7.91 -0.85 14.69
C LYS A 14 8.01 -2.08 13.78
N ASN A 15 6.95 -2.43 13.05
CA ASN A 15 7.00 -3.60 12.19
C ASN A 15 7.91 -3.35 10.97
N LEU A 16 8.54 -4.42 10.47
CA LEU A 16 9.54 -4.36 9.39
C LEU A 16 9.00 -4.83 8.04
N ILE A 17 7.68 -4.90 7.86
CA ILE A 17 7.07 -5.43 6.62
C ILE A 17 7.47 -4.57 5.42
N GLY A 18 7.30 -3.25 5.52
CA GLY A 18 7.67 -2.29 4.49
C GLY A 18 9.18 -2.27 4.23
N ASP A 19 10.00 -2.35 5.28
CA ASP A 19 11.46 -2.44 5.14
C ASP A 19 11.92 -3.73 4.46
N SER A 20 11.26 -4.85 4.76
CA SER A 20 11.57 -6.14 4.14
C SER A 20 11.19 -6.16 2.66
N LEU A 21 10.01 -5.61 2.32
CA LEU A 21 9.58 -5.42 0.93
C LEU A 21 10.55 -4.51 0.17
N TYR A 22 10.90 -3.36 0.75
CA TYR A 22 11.89 -2.43 0.18
C TYR A 22 13.22 -3.14 -0.13
N ARG A 23 13.82 -3.84 0.85
CA ARG A 23 15.10 -4.54 0.66
C ARG A 23 15.02 -5.60 -0.44
N ARG A 24 13.92 -6.37 -0.49
CA ARG A 24 13.74 -7.42 -1.50
C ARG A 24 13.58 -6.85 -2.90
N ILE A 25 12.84 -5.74 -3.05
CA ILE A 25 12.63 -5.06 -4.32
C ILE A 25 13.94 -4.45 -4.82
N ILE A 26 14.68 -3.74 -3.96
CA ILE A 26 16.00 -3.19 -4.32
C ILE A 26 16.92 -4.31 -4.81
N ARG A 27 17.01 -5.42 -4.06
CA ARG A 27 17.80 -6.58 -4.50
C ARG A 27 17.36 -7.10 -5.87
N ALA A 28 16.06 -7.20 -6.12
CA ALA A 28 15.54 -7.65 -7.42
C ALA A 28 15.97 -6.69 -8.55
N ALA A 29 15.80 -5.39 -8.34
CA ALA A 29 16.15 -4.36 -9.29
C ALA A 29 17.65 -4.35 -9.60
N THR A 30 18.50 -4.44 -8.57
CA THR A 30 19.96 -4.53 -8.72
C THR A 30 20.38 -5.76 -9.51
N ASN A 31 19.79 -6.92 -9.21
CA ASN A 31 20.13 -8.18 -9.86
C ASN A 31 19.42 -8.39 -11.22
N LYS A 32 18.57 -7.45 -11.65
CA LYS A 32 17.69 -7.58 -12.83
C LYS A 32 16.84 -8.87 -12.78
N GLU A 33 16.38 -9.24 -11.57
CA GLU A 33 15.52 -10.39 -11.35
C GLU A 33 14.05 -10.03 -11.59
N LYS A 34 13.29 -10.94 -12.21
CA LYS A 34 11.82 -10.84 -12.24
C LYS A 34 11.28 -11.04 -10.82
N PHE A 35 10.71 -9.99 -10.25
CA PHE A 35 10.07 -10.02 -8.94
C PHE A 35 8.85 -9.10 -8.92
N ARG A 36 7.73 -9.57 -8.37
CA ARG A 36 6.48 -8.83 -8.34
C ARG A 36 5.70 -9.10 -7.06
N VAL A 37 5.15 -8.05 -6.46
CA VAL A 37 4.31 -8.08 -5.26
C VAL A 37 2.93 -7.51 -5.59
N TYR A 38 1.90 -8.25 -5.22
CA TYR A 38 0.51 -7.82 -5.32
C TYR A 38 -0.06 -7.66 -3.92
N VAL A 39 -0.48 -6.44 -3.58
CA VAL A 39 -1.08 -6.15 -2.27
C VAL A 39 -2.56 -5.83 -2.49
N VAL A 40 -3.43 -6.70 -1.96
CA VAL A 40 -4.88 -6.48 -1.99
C VAL A 40 -5.34 -6.03 -0.61
N ILE A 41 -5.91 -4.83 -0.54
CA ILE A 41 -6.47 -4.22 0.67
C ILE A 41 -7.86 -3.62 0.38
N PRO A 42 -8.74 -3.49 1.39
CA PRO A 42 -10.04 -2.83 1.20
C PRO A 42 -9.89 -1.41 0.64
N LEU A 43 -10.84 -0.98 -0.21
CA LEU A 43 -10.87 0.39 -0.74
C LEU A 43 -11.03 1.43 0.36
N LEU A 44 -11.82 1.10 1.38
CA LEU A 44 -11.99 1.90 2.58
C LEU A 44 -11.90 1.00 3.82
N PRO A 45 -11.28 1.48 4.90
CA PRO A 45 -11.36 0.82 6.20
C PRO A 45 -12.81 0.63 6.67
N GLY A 46 -13.13 -0.56 7.20
CA GLY A 46 -14.48 -0.90 7.68
C GLY A 46 -14.84 -0.31 9.04
N PHE A 47 -14.67 1.00 9.22
CA PHE A 47 -15.06 1.72 10.43
C PHE A 47 -16.26 2.63 10.18
N SER A 48 -17.17 2.73 11.15
CA SER A 48 -18.31 3.64 11.11
C SER A 48 -17.94 5.09 11.46
N ASN A 49 -16.86 5.28 12.22
CA ASN A 49 -16.39 6.60 12.61
C ASN A 49 -15.48 7.20 11.53
N VAL A 50 -15.88 8.33 10.96
CA VAL A 50 -15.15 9.05 9.90
C VAL A 50 -13.71 9.40 10.32
N ASN A 51 -13.50 9.82 11.57
CA ASN A 51 -12.17 10.17 12.07
C ASN A 51 -11.26 8.93 12.13
N ALA A 52 -11.81 7.77 12.50
CA ALA A 52 -11.07 6.51 12.51
C ALA A 52 -10.70 6.07 11.08
N VAL A 53 -11.64 6.19 10.12
CA VAL A 53 -11.39 5.93 8.70
C VAL A 53 -10.26 6.82 8.18
N GLN A 54 -10.33 8.13 8.46
CA GLN A 54 -9.31 9.09 8.03
C GLN A 54 -7.93 8.80 8.65
N ALA A 55 -7.88 8.50 9.95
CA ALA A 55 -6.64 8.18 10.64
C ALA A 55 -5.97 6.94 10.03
N VAL A 56 -6.73 5.87 9.80
CA VAL A 56 -6.20 4.65 9.19
C VAL A 56 -5.75 4.91 7.75
N LEU A 57 -6.56 5.60 6.95
CA LEU A 57 -6.20 5.94 5.57
C LEU A 57 -4.92 6.78 5.51
N TYR A 58 -4.75 7.72 6.44
CA TYR A 58 -3.52 8.51 6.57
C TYR A 58 -2.27 7.62 6.74
N PHE A 59 -2.33 6.65 7.65
CA PHE A 59 -1.20 5.72 7.86
C PHE A 59 -0.99 4.76 6.69
N ILE A 60 -2.05 4.31 6.02
CA ILE A 60 -1.92 3.49 4.80
C ILE A 60 -1.21 4.28 3.71
N MET A 61 -1.66 5.51 3.43
CA MET A 61 -1.04 6.36 2.41
C MET A 61 0.42 6.68 2.76
N ARG A 62 0.74 6.95 4.03
CA ARG A 62 2.14 7.17 4.45
C ARG A 62 3.03 5.94 4.35
N SER A 63 2.45 4.74 4.44
CA SER A 63 3.19 3.50 4.25
C SER A 63 3.48 3.25 2.76
N ILE A 64 2.55 3.62 1.88
CA ILE A 64 2.63 3.33 0.45
C ILE A 64 3.42 4.40 -0.31
N ASN A 65 2.91 5.64 -0.37
CA ASN A 65 3.40 6.66 -1.31
C ASN A 65 3.48 8.09 -0.79
N LYS A 66 2.97 8.40 0.41
CA LYS A 66 3.00 9.76 0.97
C LYS A 66 4.15 9.94 1.96
N GLY A 67 4.99 10.93 1.69
CA GLY A 67 6.14 11.28 2.53
C GLY A 67 7.41 10.49 2.18
N GLU A 68 8.55 11.05 2.56
CA GLU A 68 9.88 10.59 2.15
C GLU A 68 10.25 9.18 2.66
N THR A 69 9.62 8.76 3.77
CA THR A 69 9.83 7.44 4.38
C THR A 69 8.88 6.37 3.85
N SER A 70 7.94 6.73 2.97
CA SER A 70 7.03 5.77 2.33
C SER A 70 7.78 4.80 1.41
N LEU A 71 7.20 3.62 1.19
CA LEU A 71 7.82 2.57 0.39
C LEU A 71 8.17 3.06 -1.03
N PHE A 72 7.25 3.73 -1.72
CA PHE A 72 7.47 4.19 -3.09
C PHE A 72 8.57 5.24 -3.16
N GLN A 73 8.56 6.23 -2.26
CA GLN A 73 9.57 7.29 -2.28
C GLN A 73 10.97 6.76 -2.01
N ARG A 74 11.10 5.80 -1.09
CA ARG A 74 12.38 5.12 -0.82
C ARG A 74 12.87 4.32 -2.03
N LEU A 75 11.98 3.59 -2.70
CA LEU A 75 12.33 2.83 -3.90
C LEU A 75 12.81 3.75 -5.03
N ILE A 76 12.10 4.86 -5.28
CA ILE A 76 12.46 5.86 -6.30
C ILE A 76 13.82 6.47 -6.00
N ARG A 77 14.03 6.93 -4.77
CA ARG A 77 15.29 7.53 -4.34
C ARG A 77 16.48 6.59 -4.56
N ASP A 78 16.27 5.28 -4.36
CA ASP A 78 17.33 4.28 -4.39
C ASP A 78 17.41 3.54 -5.75
N GLY A 79 16.90 4.19 -6.83
CA GLY A 79 17.17 3.81 -8.22
C GLY A 79 16.07 3.03 -8.93
N VAL A 80 14.91 2.80 -8.31
CA VAL A 80 13.74 2.18 -8.95
C VAL A 80 12.84 3.28 -9.52
N SER A 81 13.05 3.63 -10.79
CA SER A 81 12.29 4.71 -11.47
C SER A 81 10.78 4.51 -11.45
N ASN A 82 10.32 3.26 -11.54
CA ASN A 82 8.92 2.90 -11.49
C ASN A 82 8.65 1.78 -10.45
N PRO A 83 8.32 2.12 -9.19
CA PRO A 83 7.99 1.13 -8.17
C PRO A 83 6.83 0.20 -8.56
N GLU A 84 5.92 0.67 -9.41
CA GLU A 84 4.77 -0.11 -9.88
C GLU A 84 5.16 -1.29 -10.76
N GLU A 85 6.42 -1.42 -11.22
CA GLU A 85 6.93 -2.61 -11.88
C GLU A 85 7.20 -3.77 -10.90
N TYR A 86 7.43 -3.45 -9.62
CA TYR A 86 7.77 -4.42 -8.59
C TYR A 86 6.66 -4.63 -7.56
N ILE A 87 5.84 -3.61 -7.28
CA ILE A 87 4.77 -3.70 -6.29
C ILE A 87 3.56 -2.86 -6.69
N SER A 88 2.38 -3.42 -6.53
CA SER A 88 1.11 -2.77 -6.88
C SER A 88 0.03 -3.04 -5.84
N PHE A 89 -0.80 -2.03 -5.59
CA PHE A 89 -1.88 -2.05 -4.59
C PHE A 89 -3.23 -2.06 -5.30
N TYR A 90 -4.11 -2.98 -4.90
CA TYR A 90 -5.43 -3.14 -5.47
C TYR A 90 -6.49 -3.18 -4.38
N GLY A 91 -7.66 -2.65 -4.71
CA GLY A 91 -8.89 -2.89 -3.97
C GLY A 91 -9.86 -3.73 -4.80
N MET A 92 -10.79 -4.38 -4.11
CA MET A 92 -11.89 -5.08 -4.75
C MET A 92 -13.15 -4.22 -4.64
N ARG A 93 -13.95 -4.22 -5.70
CA ARG A 93 -15.25 -3.56 -5.77
C ARG A 93 -16.18 -4.45 -6.58
N ASN A 94 -17.43 -4.52 -6.19
CA ASN A 94 -18.46 -5.21 -6.95
C ASN A 94 -19.59 -4.24 -7.34
N TRP A 95 -20.44 -4.68 -8.26
CA TRP A 95 -21.66 -3.99 -8.63
C TRP A 95 -22.77 -5.01 -8.85
N ASP A 96 -24.00 -4.58 -8.62
CA ASP A 96 -25.19 -5.41 -8.84
C ASP A 96 -26.42 -4.51 -9.07
N ILE A 97 -27.57 -5.11 -9.37
CA ILE A 97 -28.86 -4.42 -9.47
C ILE A 97 -29.68 -4.72 -8.21
N LEU A 98 -29.94 -3.69 -7.42
CA LEU A 98 -30.81 -3.77 -6.24
C LEU A 98 -32.08 -2.97 -6.49
N MET A 99 -33.24 -3.62 -6.43
CA MET A 99 -34.55 -3.00 -6.68
C MET A 99 -34.63 -2.26 -8.04
N GLY A 100 -34.01 -2.83 -9.07
CA GLY A 100 -33.98 -2.25 -10.42
C GLY A 100 -32.99 -1.10 -10.61
N GLN A 101 -32.21 -0.74 -9.58
CA GLN A 101 -31.18 0.30 -9.64
C GLN A 101 -29.78 -0.30 -9.57
N LEU A 102 -28.87 0.24 -10.38
CA LEU A 102 -27.45 -0.12 -10.31
C LEU A 102 -26.86 0.36 -8.99
N VAL A 103 -26.31 -0.58 -8.22
CA VAL A 103 -25.57 -0.32 -6.99
C VAL A 103 -24.14 -0.82 -7.11
N SER A 104 -23.24 -0.21 -6.37
CA SER A 104 -21.86 -0.68 -6.27
C SER A 104 -21.41 -0.69 -4.82
N ILE A 105 -20.74 -1.78 -4.45
CA ILE A 105 -20.30 -2.10 -3.09
C ILE A 105 -18.78 -2.29 -3.10
#